data_AF-A0A357GU98-F1
#
_entry.id   AF-A0A357GU98-F1
#
_cell.length_a   1.000
_cell.length_b   1.000
_cell.length_c   1.000
_cell.angle_alpha   90.00
_cell.angle_beta   90.00
_cell.angle_gamma   90.00
#
_symmetry.space_group_name_H-M   'P 1'
#
loop_
_entity.id
_entity.type
_entity.pdbx_description
1 polymer ?
#
loop_
_entity_poly.entity_id
_entity_poly.type
_entity_poly.pdbx_seq_one_letter_code
_entity_poly.pdbx_strand_id
1 'polypeptide(L)'
;MNNIKFDVEKNGAGVITGFTIKGIGDTDAEGFCISFITAQSLGKADVVFEGNEIVFKHGGITLKEANPSYGIYGSSVGGEFRAKISDEDKVALSQLLDLEGPYLRHELSVKLDLVWGKGFTLCAKPPNG
;
A
#
# COMPACT_ATOMS: atom_id res chain seq x y z
N MET A 1 -9.06 10.16 -7.10
CA MET A 1 -7.58 10.26 -7.15
C MET A 1 -7.09 9.52 -8.38
N ASN A 2 -7.01 10.20 -9.54
CA ASN A 2 -6.79 9.51 -10.84
C ASN A 2 -5.31 9.27 -11.18
N ASN A 3 -4.39 9.72 -10.33
CA ASN A 3 -2.95 9.67 -10.57
C ASN A 3 -2.22 8.67 -9.65
N ILE A 4 -2.95 7.67 -9.12
CA ILE A 4 -2.38 6.58 -8.33
C ILE A 4 -2.36 5.31 -9.18
N LYS A 5 -1.23 4.63 -9.19
CA LYS A 5 -1.03 3.30 -9.79
C LYS A 5 -0.99 2.24 -8.70
N PHE A 6 -1.51 1.07 -9.03
CA PHE A 6 -1.45 -0.13 -8.22
C PHE A 6 -0.92 -1.28 -9.05
N ASP A 7 0.09 -1.96 -8.52
CA ASP A 7 0.74 -3.09 -9.18
C ASP A 7 0.81 -4.25 -8.18
N VAL A 8 0.48 -5.47 -8.63
CA VAL A 8 0.65 -6.69 -7.85
C VAL A 8 2.04 -7.24 -8.10
N GLU A 9 2.81 -7.44 -7.04
CA GLU A 9 4.16 -7.98 -7.13
C GLU A 9 4.10 -9.51 -7.16
N LYS A 10 4.70 -10.12 -8.18
CA LYS A 10 4.77 -11.58 -8.35
C LYS A 10 6.21 -12.01 -8.56
N ASN A 11 6.59 -13.17 -8.03
CA ASN A 11 7.90 -13.77 -8.31
C ASN A 11 7.93 -14.47 -9.68
N GLY A 12 9.07 -15.04 -10.06
CA GLY A 12 9.25 -15.73 -11.35
C GLY A 12 8.38 -16.97 -11.56
N ALA A 13 7.72 -17.48 -10.51
CA ALA A 13 6.75 -18.57 -10.58
C ALA A 13 5.29 -18.07 -10.58
N GLY A 14 5.06 -16.76 -10.63
CA GLY A 14 3.73 -16.15 -10.60
C GLY A 14 3.10 -16.04 -9.22
N VAL A 15 3.81 -16.41 -8.14
CA VAL A 15 3.30 -16.32 -6.76
C VAL A 15 3.34 -14.87 -6.32
N ILE A 16 2.23 -14.38 -5.73
CA ILE A 16 2.15 -13.03 -5.17
C ILE A 16 3.13 -12.90 -4.01
N THR A 17 3.98 -11.89 -4.07
CA THR A 17 4.94 -11.55 -3.03
C THR A 17 4.63 -10.21 -2.37
N GLY A 18 3.64 -9.47 -2.88
CA GLY A 18 3.39 -8.12 -2.42
C GLY A 18 2.50 -7.32 -3.36
N PHE A 19 2.44 -6.02 -3.08
CA PHE A 19 1.87 -5.04 -3.97
C PHE A 19 2.55 -3.68 -3.82
N THR A 20 2.40 -2.84 -4.82
CA THR A 20 2.92 -1.48 -4.87
C THR A 20 1.77 -0.51 -5.11
N ILE A 21 1.78 0.61 -4.40
CA ILE A 21 0.94 1.76 -4.69
C ILE A 21 1.81 3.01 -4.86
N LYS A 22 1.62 3.76 -5.95
CA LYS A 22 2.40 4.98 -6.23
C LYS A 22 1.54 6.09 -6.81
N GLY A 23 1.64 7.28 -6.24
CA GLY A 23 1.20 8.52 -6.87
C GLY A 23 2.20 8.95 -7.94
N ILE A 24 1.70 9.42 -9.08
CA ILE A 24 2.50 9.78 -10.25
C ILE A 24 2.19 11.22 -10.68
N GLY A 25 3.12 12.14 -10.45
CA GLY A 25 3.07 13.49 -11.01
C GLY A 25 1.99 14.39 -10.42
N ASP A 26 1.43 14.01 -9.27
CA ASP A 26 0.35 14.69 -8.59
C ASP A 26 0.61 14.67 -7.08
N THR A 27 0.75 15.85 -6.47
CA THR A 27 1.18 15.98 -5.07
C THR A 27 0.18 15.35 -4.10
N ASP A 28 -1.12 15.42 -4.38
CA ASP A 28 -2.14 14.85 -3.51
C ASP A 28 -2.13 13.32 -3.57
N ALA A 29 -1.99 12.74 -4.76
CA ALA A 29 -1.81 11.30 -4.97
C ALA A 29 -0.52 10.78 -4.33
N GLU A 30 0.58 11.51 -4.52
CA GLU A 30 1.88 11.19 -3.93
C GLU A 30 1.83 11.27 -2.39
N GLY A 31 1.19 12.31 -1.85
CA GLY A 31 0.97 12.48 -0.42
C GLY A 31 0.08 11.39 0.16
N PHE A 32 -1.00 11.02 -0.52
CA PHE A 32 -1.85 9.88 -0.15
C PHE A 32 -1.02 8.60 0.00
N CYS A 33 -0.20 8.26 -1.00
CA CYS A 33 0.55 7.02 -0.99
C CYS A 33 1.64 6.99 0.08
N ILE A 34 2.40 8.08 0.24
CA ILE A 34 3.50 8.13 1.22
C ILE A 34 2.98 8.17 2.65
N SER A 35 1.94 8.95 2.91
CA SER A 35 1.40 9.08 4.26
C SER A 35 0.54 7.89 4.69
N PHE A 36 0.18 6.99 3.77
CA PHE A 36 -0.69 5.83 4.04
C PHE A 36 -0.20 4.95 5.19
N ILE A 37 1.09 4.62 5.24
CA ILE A 37 1.67 3.78 6.29
C ILE A 37 1.62 4.48 7.65
N THR A 38 1.85 5.80 7.65
CA THR A 38 1.70 6.61 8.87
C THR A 38 0.25 6.61 9.31
N ALA A 39 -0.70 6.82 8.39
CA ALA A 39 -2.13 6.77 8.68
C ALA A 39 -2.56 5.41 9.23
N GLN A 40 -2.07 4.31 8.66
CA GLN A 40 -2.37 2.95 9.14
C GLN A 40 -1.84 2.74 10.56
N SER A 41 -0.61 3.19 10.86
CA SER A 41 -0.04 3.10 12.22
C SER A 41 -0.82 3.90 13.27
N LEU A 42 -1.57 4.91 12.83
CA LEU A 42 -2.45 5.74 13.67
C LEU A 42 -3.91 5.24 13.67
N GLY A 43 -4.20 4.10 13.04
CA GLY A 43 -5.56 3.57 12.92
C GLY A 43 -6.48 4.40 12.03
N LYS A 44 -5.92 5.23 11.14
CA LYS A 44 -6.65 6.10 10.21
C LYS A 44 -6.68 5.58 8.78
N ALA A 45 -6.00 4.48 8.47
CA ALA A 45 -6.03 3.90 7.14
C ALA A 45 -6.22 2.40 7.21
N ASP A 46 -6.87 1.87 6.18
CA ASP A 46 -7.19 0.45 6.06
C ASP A 46 -7.20 0.02 4.59
N VAL A 47 -6.96 -1.26 4.36
CA VAL A 47 -7.00 -1.89 3.05
C VAL A 47 -8.08 -2.96 3.08
N VAL A 48 -9.14 -2.76 2.33
CA VAL A 48 -10.28 -3.70 2.28
C VAL A 48 -10.54 -4.18 0.87
N PHE A 49 -11.25 -5.30 0.75
CA PHE A 49 -11.67 -5.83 -0.54
C PHE A 49 -13.18 -5.68 -0.72
N GLU A 50 -13.60 -5.00 -1.79
CA GLU A 50 -15.01 -4.75 -2.11
C GLU A 50 -15.28 -5.28 -3.52
N GLY A 51 -16.02 -6.39 -3.64
CA GLY A 51 -16.21 -7.04 -4.94
C GLY A 51 -14.87 -7.48 -5.56
N ASN A 52 -14.58 -7.02 -6.77
CA ASN A 52 -13.32 -7.23 -7.50
C ASN A 52 -12.36 -6.03 -7.39
N GLU A 53 -12.50 -5.24 -6.33
CA GLU A 53 -11.64 -4.10 -6.06
C GLU A 53 -10.89 -4.28 -4.75
N ILE A 54 -9.64 -3.82 -4.73
CA ILE A 54 -8.92 -3.46 -3.51
C ILE A 54 -9.12 -1.97 -3.27
N VAL A 55 -9.46 -1.62 -2.03
CA VAL A 55 -9.81 -0.27 -1.62
C VAL A 55 -8.88 0.17 -0.51
N PHE A 56 -8.08 1.20 -0.81
CA PHE A 56 -7.20 1.87 0.13
C PHE A 56 -7.96 3.04 0.72
N LYS A 57 -8.36 2.93 1.99
CA LYS A 57 -9.06 3.98 2.73
C LYS A 57 -8.04 4.75 3.56
N HIS A 58 -8.01 6.07 3.41
CA HIS A 58 -7.04 6.93 4.10
C HIS A 58 -7.76 8.10 4.78
N GLY A 59 -7.77 8.15 6.10
CA GLY A 59 -8.47 9.16 6.92
C GLY A 59 -7.75 10.49 7.05
N GLY A 60 -6.56 10.63 6.46
CA GLY A 60 -5.78 11.86 6.42
C GLY A 60 -4.69 11.93 7.49
N ILE A 61 -3.64 12.69 7.19
CA ILE A 61 -2.50 12.94 8.07
C ILE A 61 -2.20 14.43 8.07
N THR A 62 -2.27 15.03 9.25
CA THR A 62 -1.91 16.45 9.43
C THR A 62 -0.40 16.63 9.39
N LEU A 63 0.07 17.87 9.16
CA LEU A 63 1.51 18.18 9.19
C LEU A 63 2.19 17.88 10.54
N LYS A 64 1.44 17.88 11.64
CA LYS A 64 1.98 17.54 12.98
C LYS A 64 2.18 16.03 13.17
N GLU A 65 1.40 15.22 12.46
CA GLU A 65 1.44 13.76 12.49
C GLU A 65 2.40 13.21 11.42
N ALA A 66 2.61 13.97 10.35
CA ALA A 66 3.48 13.62 9.24
C ALA A 66 4.92 13.37 9.69
N ASN A 67 5.54 12.35 9.11
CA ASN A 67 6.98 12.17 9.25
C ASN A 67 7.70 13.33 8.51
N PRO A 68 8.49 14.16 9.22
CA PRO A 68 9.12 15.33 8.64
C PRO A 68 10.14 14.98 7.54
N SER A 69 10.70 13.77 7.56
CA SER A 69 11.64 13.30 6.52
C SER A 69 10.98 13.12 5.15
N TYR A 70 9.64 13.08 5.06
CA TYR A 70 8.91 12.95 3.80
C TYR A 70 8.44 14.30 3.24
N GLY A 71 8.78 15.41 3.89
CA GLY A 71 8.39 16.76 3.47
C GLY A 71 6.87 16.91 3.32
N ILE A 72 6.44 17.59 2.25
CA ILE A 72 5.01 17.85 1.99
C ILE A 72 4.20 16.56 1.78
N TYR A 73 4.85 15.48 1.33
CA TYR A 73 4.21 14.20 1.00
C TYR A 73 3.95 13.33 2.24
N GLY A 74 4.49 13.71 3.40
CA GLY A 74 4.15 13.06 4.67
C GLY A 74 2.75 13.39 5.17
N SER A 75 2.08 14.39 4.59
CA SER A 75 0.72 14.80 4.92
C SER A 75 -0.25 14.53 3.77
N SER A 76 -1.52 14.33 4.11
CA SER A 76 -2.60 14.13 3.14
C SER A 76 -3.94 14.50 3.75
N VAL A 77 -4.84 15.04 2.94
CA VAL A 77 -6.25 15.24 3.32
C VAL A 77 -7.02 13.90 3.42
N GLY A 78 -6.43 12.80 2.95
CA GLY A 78 -7.08 11.51 2.89
C GLY A 78 -7.98 11.33 1.68
N GLY A 79 -8.72 10.23 1.66
CA GLY A 79 -9.61 9.83 0.58
C GLY A 79 -9.65 8.31 0.41
N GLU A 80 -10.19 7.88 -0.73
CA GLU A 80 -10.17 6.49 -1.14
C GLU A 80 -9.50 6.36 -2.51
N PHE A 81 -8.68 5.33 -2.64
CA PHE A 81 -8.20 4.84 -3.92
C PHE A 81 -8.68 3.40 -4.14
N ARG A 82 -9.19 3.14 -5.33
CA ARG A 82 -9.76 1.84 -5.73
C ARG A 82 -9.01 1.33 -6.94
N ALA A 83 -8.62 0.07 -6.91
CA ALA A 83 -8.02 -0.61 -8.05
C ALA A 83 -8.73 -1.94 -8.31
N LYS A 84 -8.99 -2.23 -9.58
CA LYS A 84 -9.51 -3.54 -9.99
C LYS A 84 -8.44 -4.60 -9.82
N ILE A 85 -8.85 -5.75 -9.32
CA ILE A 85 -8.01 -6.93 -9.16
C ILE A 85 -8.76 -8.18 -9.62
N SER A 86 -8.02 -9.22 -9.99
CA SER A 86 -8.61 -10.52 -10.27
C SER A 86 -9.05 -11.19 -8.96
N ASP A 87 -10.01 -12.12 -9.02
CA ASP A 87 -10.43 -12.89 -7.85
C ASP A 87 -9.27 -13.72 -7.27
N GLU A 88 -8.37 -14.21 -8.13
CA GLU A 88 -7.17 -14.94 -7.72
C GLU A 88 -6.22 -14.03 -6.93
N ASP A 89 -5.92 -12.85 -7.46
CA ASP A 89 -5.04 -11.90 -6.78
C ASP A 89 -5.66 -11.42 -5.46
N LYS A 90 -6.99 -11.24 -5.42
CA LYS A 90 -7.73 -10.89 -4.21
C LYS A 90 -7.53 -11.89 -3.09
N VAL A 91 -7.72 -13.18 -3.38
CA VAL A 91 -7.57 -14.24 -2.37
C VAL A 91 -6.15 -14.26 -1.82
N ALA A 92 -5.15 -14.23 -2.70
CA ALA A 92 -3.75 -14.25 -2.28
C ALA A 92 -3.33 -12.98 -1.51
N LEU A 93 -3.78 -11.80 -1.93
CA LEU A 93 -3.49 -10.54 -1.22
C LEU A 93 -4.20 -10.46 0.13
N SER A 94 -5.41 -11.02 0.28
CA SER A 94 -6.06 -11.13 1.60
C SER A 94 -5.23 -12.01 2.53
N GLN A 95 -4.86 -13.21 2.08
CA GLN A 95 -4.00 -14.11 2.86
C GLN A 95 -2.64 -13.48 3.20
N LEU A 96 -2.07 -12.67 2.30
CA LEU A 96 -0.85 -11.91 2.55
C LEU A 96 -1.03 -10.89 3.69
N LEU A 97 -2.10 -10.09 3.64
CA LEU A 97 -2.38 -9.04 4.62
C LEU A 97 -2.73 -9.61 6.00
N ASP A 98 -3.44 -10.73 6.03
CA ASP A 98 -3.84 -11.42 7.26
C ASP A 98 -2.76 -12.38 7.79
N LEU A 99 -1.63 -12.53 7.07
CA LEU A 99 -0.59 -13.52 7.35
C LEU A 99 -1.17 -14.93 7.53
N GLU A 100 -1.97 -15.36 6.56
CA GLU A 100 -2.61 -16.68 6.54
C GLU A 100 -2.07 -17.56 5.42
N GLY A 101 -2.41 -18.87 5.49
CA GLY A 101 -2.09 -19.84 4.46
C GLY A 101 -0.60 -19.87 4.11
N PRO A 102 -0.21 -19.63 2.84
CA PRO A 102 1.20 -19.66 2.43
C PRO A 102 2.05 -18.56 3.08
N TYR A 103 1.43 -17.52 3.66
CA TYR A 103 2.12 -16.36 4.24
C TYR A 103 2.29 -16.42 5.76
N LEU A 104 1.78 -17.46 6.45
CA LEU A 104 1.74 -17.56 7.92
C LEU A 104 3.08 -17.35 8.65
N ARG A 105 4.20 -17.63 7.98
CA ARG A 105 5.56 -17.46 8.53
C ARG A 105 6.37 -16.36 7.85
N HIS A 106 5.74 -15.60 6.96
CA HIS A 106 6.40 -14.50 6.29
C HIS A 106 6.42 -13.26 7.19
N GLU A 107 7.46 -12.46 7.05
CA GLU A 107 7.49 -11.11 7.63
C GLU A 107 7.06 -10.11 6.57
N LEU A 108 6.14 -9.20 6.90
CA LEU A 108 5.80 -8.10 6.01
C LEU A 108 6.85 -6.99 6.12
N SER A 109 7.33 -6.55 4.98
CA SER A 109 8.27 -5.45 4.86
C SER A 109 7.67 -4.37 3.98
N VAL A 110 7.75 -3.13 4.44
CA VAL A 110 7.35 -1.97 3.65
C VAL A 110 8.59 -1.23 3.17
N LYS A 111 8.64 -0.94 1.87
CA LYS A 111 9.67 -0.11 1.25
C LYS A 111 9.03 1.15 0.69
N LEU A 112 9.51 2.30 1.13
CA LEU A 112 9.07 3.59 0.59
C LEU A 112 9.87 3.96 -0.66
N ASP A 113 9.20 4.55 -1.64
CA ASP A 113 9.80 5.12 -2.85
C ASP A 113 9.54 6.63 -2.89
N LEU A 114 10.61 7.43 -2.92
CA LEU A 114 10.57 8.89 -2.83
C LEU A 114 11.12 9.61 -4.08
N VAL A 115 11.67 8.88 -5.06
CA VAL A 115 12.50 9.47 -6.13
C VAL A 115 11.73 9.65 -7.45
N TRP A 116 10.94 8.66 -7.88
CA TRP A 116 10.19 8.70 -9.15
C TRP A 116 8.77 8.14 -8.97
N GLY A 117 7.79 9.05 -8.90
CA GLY A 117 6.54 8.75 -8.22
C GLY A 117 6.76 8.54 -6.72
N LYS A 118 5.71 8.65 -5.92
CA LYS A 118 5.83 8.48 -4.47
C LYS A 118 4.82 7.51 -3.93
N GLY A 119 5.28 6.60 -3.09
CA GLY A 119 4.41 5.63 -2.44
C GLY A 119 5.21 4.53 -1.77
N PHE A 120 4.63 3.34 -1.74
CA PHE A 120 5.23 2.22 -1.04
C PHE A 120 4.97 0.90 -1.75
N THR A 121 5.86 -0.04 -1.47
CA THR A 121 5.71 -1.45 -1.78
C THR A 121 5.65 -2.22 -0.48
N LEU A 122 4.61 -3.05 -0.33
CA LEU A 122 4.52 -4.05 0.73
C LEU A 122 4.96 -5.39 0.15
N CYS A 123 5.94 -6.04 0.77
CA CYS A 123 6.42 -7.36 0.36
C CYS A 123 6.39 -8.33 1.53
N ALA A 124 5.97 -9.57 1.28
CA ALA A 124 6.26 -10.70 2.16
C ALA A 124 7.71 -11.16 1.95
N LYS A 125 8.47 -11.19 3.03
CA LYS A 125 9.78 -11.82 3.09
C LYS A 125 9.61 -13.26 3.55
N PRO A 126 10.24 -14.24 2.87
CA PRO A 126 10.24 -15.62 3.37
C PRO A 126 10.85 -15.65 4.78
N PRO A 127 10.40 -16.58 5.65
CA PRO A 127 11.06 -16.79 6.94
C PRO A 127 12.55 -17.01 6.69
N ASN A 128 13.40 -16.26 7.40
CA ASN A 128 14.86 -16.42 7.31
C ASN A 128 15.19 -17.91 7.48
N GLY A 129 15.81 -18.50 6.44
CA GLY A 129 16.35 -19.85 6.49
C GLY A 129 17.64 -19.92 7.29
#